data_AF-A0A2X4TIK9-F1
#
_entry.id   AF-A0A2X4TIK9-F1
#
_cell.length_a   1.000
_cell.length_b   1.000
_cell.length_c   1.000
_cell.angle_alpha   90.00
_cell.angle_beta   90.00
_cell.angle_gamma   90.00
#
_symmetry.space_group_name_H-M   'P 1'
#
loop_
_entity.id
_entity.type
_entity.pdbx_description
1 polymer ?
#
loop_
_entity_poly.entity_id
_entity_poly.type
_entity_poly.pdbx_seq_one_letter_code
_entity_poly.pdbx_strand_id
1 'polypeptide(L)'
;MHIDIDPTSISKTVNADIPVVGDARVVLEQMLELLAQDTPSQPRDDIRDWWQQIERWRARQCLKYDAESESIKPQAVIETLWRLTKATRT
;
A
#
# COMPACT_ATOMS: atom_id res chain seq x y z
N MET A 1 1.68 13.33 -6.27
CA MET A 1 2.92 12.79 -6.87
C MET A 1 2.59 11.49 -7.60
N HIS A 2 3.11 11.31 -8.81
CA HIS A 2 2.88 10.11 -9.63
C HIS A 2 4.23 9.67 -10.20
N ILE A 3 4.64 8.43 -9.89
CA ILE A 3 5.88 7.82 -10.37
C ILE A 3 5.47 6.65 -11.28
N ASP A 4 5.85 6.71 -12.55
CA ASP A 4 5.56 5.65 -13.53
C ASP A 4 6.74 5.51 -14.52
N ILE A 5 7.02 4.29 -14.99
CA ILE A 5 8.08 4.05 -15.96
C ILE A 5 7.64 4.42 -17.38
N ASP A 6 6.34 4.35 -17.65
CA ASP A 6 5.76 4.71 -18.93
C ASP A 6 5.29 6.18 -18.92
N PRO A 7 5.95 7.07 -19.69
CA PRO A 7 5.57 8.48 -19.74
C PRO A 7 4.14 8.70 -20.24
N THR A 8 3.56 7.76 -20.99
CA THR A 8 2.20 7.90 -21.53
C THR A 8 1.11 7.68 -20.48
N SER A 9 1.47 7.07 -19.34
CA SER A 9 0.54 6.81 -18.23
C SER A 9 0.49 7.97 -17.23
N ILE A 10 1.51 8.83 -17.19
CA ILE A 10 1.56 10.02 -16.33
C ILE A 10 0.44 11.00 -16.69
N SER A 11 -0.27 11.47 -15.66
CA SER A 11 -1.39 12.42 -15.76
C SER A 11 -2.49 12.05 -16.77
N LYS A 12 -2.57 10.78 -17.17
CA LYS A 12 -3.54 10.30 -18.16
C LYS A 12 -4.99 10.38 -17.68
N THR A 13 -5.22 10.09 -16.40
CA THR A 13 -6.57 10.08 -15.80
C THR A 13 -6.71 11.12 -14.68
N VAL A 14 -5.68 11.26 -13.84
CA VAL A 14 -5.64 12.21 -12.73
C VAL A 14 -4.36 13.02 -12.87
N ASN A 15 -4.48 14.34 -12.87
CA ASN A 15 -3.33 15.23 -12.99
C ASN A 15 -2.41 15.09 -11.77
N ALA A 16 -1.11 14.94 -12.01
CA ALA A 16 -0.10 14.89 -10.97
C ALA A 16 0.67 16.20 -10.89
N ASP A 17 0.70 16.82 -9.70
CA ASP A 17 1.47 18.05 -9.49
C ASP A 17 2.99 17.82 -9.57
N ILE A 18 3.42 16.59 -9.23
CA ILE A 18 4.82 16.15 -9.27
C ILE A 18 4.86 14.82 -10.05
N PRO A 19 5.05 14.86 -11.37
CA PRO A 19 5.25 13.68 -12.20
C PRO A 19 6.72 13.25 -12.20
N VAL A 20 6.98 11.95 -12.08
CA VAL A 20 8.32 11.36 -12.15
C VAL A 20 8.26 10.19 -13.12
N VAL A 21 9.06 10.25 -14.19
CA VAL A 21 9.20 9.15 -15.15
C VAL A 21 10.41 8.30 -14.77
N GLY A 22 10.20 7.03 -14.41
CA GLY A 22 11.29 6.12 -14.06
C GLY A 22 10.84 4.86 -13.35
N ASP A 23 11.79 3.94 -13.13
CA ASP A 23 11.57 2.74 -12.32
C ASP A 23 11.25 3.12 -10.87
N ALA A 24 10.06 2.73 -10.38
CA ALA A 24 9.60 3.06 -9.04
C ALA A 24 10.54 2.56 -7.93
N ARG A 25 11.24 1.44 -8.12
CA ARG A 25 12.24 0.94 -7.16
C ARG A 25 13.40 1.91 -7.04
N VAL A 26 13.97 2.32 -8.18
CA VAL A 26 15.13 3.22 -8.22
C VAL A 26 14.76 4.60 -7.66
N VAL A 27 13.61 5.13 -8.06
CA VAL A 27 13.11 6.42 -7.55
C VAL A 27 12.89 6.35 -6.03
N LEU A 28 12.29 5.27 -5.52
CA LEU A 28 12.07 5.11 -4.09
C LEU A 28 13.39 4.97 -3.31
N GLU A 29 14.37 4.23 -3.83
CA GLU A 29 15.71 4.11 -3.23
C GLU A 29 16.36 5.50 -3.09
N GLN A 30 16.34 6.31 -4.15
CA GLN A 30 16.86 7.68 -4.13
C GLN A 30 16.12 8.58 -3.13
N MET A 31 14.79 8.48 -3.06
CA MET A 31 13.99 9.24 -2.08
C MET A 31 14.36 8.86 -0.64
N LEU A 32 14.58 7.57 -0.37
CA LEU A 32 14.99 7.09 0.95
C LEU A 32 16.40 7.56 1.32
N GLU A 33 17.33 7.57 0.37
CA GLU A 33 18.68 8.12 0.58
C GLU A 33 18.64 9.60 0.94
N LEU A 34 17.81 10.39 0.24
CA LEU A 34 17.62 11.81 0.55
C LEU A 34 16.97 12.02 1.92
N LEU A 35 15.96 11.23 2.26
CA LEU A 35 15.31 11.28 3.57
C LEU A 35 16.26 10.91 4.72
N ALA A 36 17.20 9.99 4.49
CA ALA A 36 18.19 9.60 5.49
C ALA A 36 19.26 10.67 5.73
N GLN A 37 19.52 11.51 4.73
CA GLN A 37 20.43 12.66 4.84
C GLN A 37 19.78 13.86 5.52
N ASP A 38 18.44 13.93 5.53
CA ASP A 38 17.70 14.96 6.22
C ASP A 38 17.70 14.70 7.73
N THR A 39 17.88 15.76 8.53
CA THR A 39 17.79 15.63 9.99
C THR A 39 16.31 15.50 10.33
N PRO A 40 15.88 14.53 11.16
CA PRO A 40 14.46 14.29 11.42
C PRO A 40 13.82 15.52 12.06
N SER A 41 13.18 16.35 11.23
CA SER A 41 12.52 17.58 11.65
C SER A 41 11.01 17.41 11.79
N GLN A 42 10.44 16.29 11.34
CA GLN A 42 9.01 16.00 11.50
C GLN A 42 8.75 15.29 12.84
N PRO A 43 8.06 15.95 13.79
CA PRO A 43 7.48 15.26 14.93
C PRO A 43 6.58 14.15 14.42
N ARG A 44 6.77 12.92 14.92
CA ARG A 44 5.88 11.77 14.62
C ARG A 44 4.41 12.05 14.97
N ASP A 45 4.16 13.09 15.77
CA ASP A 45 2.86 13.52 16.21
C ASP A 45 2.02 14.18 15.11
N ASP A 46 2.66 14.74 14.07
CA ASP A 46 1.98 15.50 13.01
C ASP A 46 1.02 14.64 12.17
N ILE A 47 1.24 13.32 12.14
CA ILE A 47 0.40 12.37 11.39
C ILE A 47 -0.43 11.44 12.29
N ARG A 48 -0.48 11.70 13.60
CA ARG A 48 -1.16 10.84 14.57
C ARG A 48 -2.66 10.71 14.27
N ASP A 49 -3.34 11.82 14.02
CA ASP A 49 -4.78 11.84 13.75
C ASP A 49 -5.12 11.11 12.44
N TRP A 50 -4.23 11.20 11.46
CA TRP A 50 -4.37 10.46 10.21
C TRP A 50 -4.27 8.94 10.43
N TRP A 51 -3.31 8.48 11.24
CA TRP A 51 -3.22 7.07 11.61
C TRP A 51 -4.45 6.60 12.38
N GLN A 52 -4.99 7.40 13.31
CA GLN A 52 -6.23 7.07 14.00
C GLN A 52 -7.41 6.90 13.03
N GLN A 53 -7.51 7.74 12.00
CA GLN A 53 -8.53 7.60 10.96
C GLN A 53 -8.40 6.27 10.19
N ILE A 54 -7.18 5.90 9.82
CA ILE A 54 -6.90 4.62 9.15
C ILE A 54 -7.29 3.44 10.03
N GLU A 55 -6.95 3.48 11.32
CA GLU A 55 -7.30 2.40 12.25
C GLU A 55 -8.81 2.25 12.43
N ARG A 56 -9.58 3.35 12.42
CA ARG A 56 -11.04 3.29 12.40
C ARG A 56 -11.57 2.55 11.17
N TRP A 57 -10.97 2.76 9.99
CA TRP A 57 -11.37 2.04 8.78
C TRP A 57 -11.00 0.55 8.84
N ARG A 58 -9.80 0.21 9.36
CA ARG A 58 -9.37 -1.19 9.55
C ARG A 58 -10.25 -1.93 10.55
N ALA A 59 -10.65 -1.28 11.63
CA ALA A 59 -11.52 -1.85 12.68
C ALA A 59 -12.91 -2.25 12.16
N ARG A 60 -13.36 -1.68 11.04
CA ARG A 60 -14.60 -2.11 10.37
C ARG A 60 -14.53 -3.55 9.86
N GLN A 61 -13.33 -4.11 9.67
CA GLN A 61 -13.11 -5.45 9.15
C GLN A 61 -13.96 -5.74 7.90
N CYS A 62 -13.97 -4.82 6.93
CA CYS A 62 -14.89 -4.87 5.79
C CYS A 62 -14.73 -6.11 4.88
N LEU A 63 -13.61 -6.82 4.98
CA LEU A 63 -13.34 -8.06 4.26
C LEU A 63 -13.75 -9.31 5.04
N LYS A 64 -14.25 -9.18 6.28
CA LYS A 64 -14.72 -10.30 7.08
C LYS A 64 -15.92 -10.95 6.39
N TYR A 65 -15.91 -12.28 6.39
CA TYR A 65 -17.00 -13.10 5.84
C TYR A 65 -17.45 -14.11 6.90
N ASP A 66 -18.63 -14.68 6.69
CA ASP A 66 -19.16 -15.76 7.52
C ASP A 66 -18.40 -17.07 7.21
N ALA A 67 -17.59 -17.49 8.17
CA ALA A 67 -16.78 -18.71 8.08
C ALA A 67 -17.50 -19.96 8.64
N GLU A 68 -18.65 -19.78 9.31
CA GLU A 68 -19.39 -20.87 9.99
C GLU A 68 -20.53 -21.41 9.12
N SER A 69 -20.65 -20.93 7.89
CA SER A 69 -21.65 -21.42 6.92
C SER A 69 -21.42 -22.89 6.58
N GLU A 70 -22.50 -23.65 6.41
CA GLU A 70 -22.46 -25.06 5.98
C GLU A 70 -21.75 -25.27 4.63
N SER A 71 -21.69 -24.22 3.79
CA SER A 71 -21.02 -24.24 2.50
C SER A 71 -19.70 -23.50 2.54
N ILE A 72 -18.66 -24.10 1.92
CA ILE A 72 -17.33 -23.49 1.80
C ILE A 72 -17.44 -22.17 1.02
N LYS A 73 -16.94 -21.09 1.63
CA LYS A 73 -16.87 -19.77 0.98
C LYS A 73 -15.63 -19.67 0.10
N PRO A 74 -15.71 -19.05 -1.10
CA PRO A 74 -14.53 -18.82 -1.94
C PRO A 74 -13.39 -18.09 -1.22
N GLN A 75 -13.72 -17.14 -0.34
CA GLN A 75 -12.76 -16.41 0.50
C GLN A 75 -11.91 -17.36 1.36
N ALA A 76 -12.56 -18.37 1.97
CA ALA A 76 -11.89 -19.37 2.81
C ALA A 76 -10.95 -20.28 2.01
N VAL A 77 -11.29 -20.58 0.75
CA VAL A 77 -10.43 -21.36 -0.14
C VAL A 77 -9.15 -20.59 -0.45
N ILE A 78 -9.28 -19.31 -0.84
CA ILE A 78 -8.12 -18.47 -1.16
C ILE A 78 -7.25 -18.23 0.08
N GLU A 79 -7.86 -17.96 1.23
CA GLU A 79 -7.16 -17.78 2.50
C GLU A 79 -6.40 -19.06 2.91
N THR A 80 -7.03 -20.23 2.74
CA THR A 80 -6.38 -21.51 3.05
C THR A 80 -5.24 -21.81 2.08
N LEU A 81 -5.42 -21.58 0.78
CA LEU A 81 -4.36 -21.74 -0.21
C LEU A 81 -3.16 -20.84 0.11
N TRP A 82 -3.42 -19.57 0.44
CA TRP A 82 -2.37 -18.65 0.84
C TRP A 82 -1.65 -19.12 2.11
N ARG A 83 -2.38 -19.59 3.13
CA ARG A 83 -1.81 -20.09 4.39
C ARG A 83 -0.92 -21.32 4.19
N LEU A 84 -1.30 -22.22 3.28
CA LEU A 84 -0.54 -23.43 2.97
C LEU A 84 0.71 -23.14 2.13
N THR A 85 0.62 -22.19 1.21
CA THR A 85 1.74 -21.80 0.34
C THR A 85 2.63 -20.73 0.96
N LYS A 86 2.15 -20.02 1.98
CA LYS A 86 2.76 -18.82 2.59
C LYS A 86 3.23 -17.77 1.57
N ALA A 87 2.56 -17.73 0.41
CA ALA A 87 3.06 -17.08 -0.79
C ALA A 87 4.55 -17.44 -1.02
N THR A 88 4.82 -18.68 -1.45
CA THR A 88 6.15 -19.12 -1.87
C THR A 88 6.76 -18.04 -2.77
N ARG A 89 7.75 -17.31 -2.25
CA ARG A 89 8.62 -16.46 -3.06
C ARG A 89 9.47 -17.39 -3.91
N THR A 90 8.96 -17.77 -5.07
CA THR A 90 9.80 -18.02 -6.25
C THR A 90 10.26 -16.70 -6.83
#